data_AF-A0A929RQQ9-F1
#
_entry.id   AF-A0A929RQQ9-F1
#
_cell.length_a   1.000
_cell.length_b   1.000
_cell.length_c   1.000
_cell.angle_alpha   90.00
_cell.angle_beta   90.00
_cell.angle_gamma   90.00
#
_symmetry.space_group_name_H-M   'P 1'
#
loop_
_entity.id
_entity.type
_entity.pdbx_description
1 polymer ?
#
loop_
_entity_poly.entity_id
_entity_poly.type
_entity_poly.pdbx_seq_one_letter_code
_entity_poly.pdbx_strand_id
1 'polypeptide(L)'
;MDPIERVSDAVAALAGRDMTREDCHQFILAAAQMMEPVKPIIIGGSEQEETHIRWRTPDRSLRLSVEGTTLHSSFGDTRLIENDEYYNLESEEPEYKPYRWMIALGPEIQEIDIRSKPCTMCSCWDQFDAEFDRSMSDLVNGLGMMPPQWRPQIRYQWDLRVSGLGVLTASVSADGVELASDATGETVLLPPGFPLGFGRVLAGLAGGARLRDVPMLASGGLAVTPLSPNGSESPEEIEEFDWFEEENEQGYAPDSQENRRPALSFAQLRDLAAQVASPESSAGSREEAQTVPMRTGLAFGQVCGIVDQWARGVPVRDVLVANGGVAGQFDGRDVSLVGDGWIAQEKASRGEWALTVSPTPARTRVEPRAGAAAAWQLCQTMTQMFGAARFGETEGDAVYSRLYALGERGVRVRKSDDVTITFGDFLQLAPVEFAQ
;
A
#
# COMPACT_ATOMS: atom_id res chain seq x y z
N MET A 1 12.84 0.04 -23.14
CA MET A 1 12.68 -0.49 -21.77
C MET A 1 11.33 -0.01 -21.28
N ASP A 2 10.51 -0.92 -20.75
CA ASP A 2 9.19 -0.62 -20.18
C ASP A 2 9.29 0.54 -19.16
N PRO A 3 8.47 1.60 -19.25
CA PRO A 3 8.41 2.66 -18.23
C PRO A 3 8.32 2.15 -16.79
N ILE A 4 7.56 1.09 -16.55
CA ILE A 4 7.37 0.53 -15.21
C ILE A 4 8.67 -0.08 -14.68
N GLU A 5 9.37 -0.87 -15.50
CA GLU A 5 10.68 -1.43 -15.13
C GLU A 5 11.72 -0.33 -14.92
N ARG A 6 11.68 0.77 -15.70
CA ARG A 6 12.57 1.93 -15.46
C ARG A 6 12.34 2.58 -14.11
N VAL A 7 11.09 2.75 -13.69
CA VAL A 7 10.76 3.28 -12.36
C VAL A 7 11.27 2.32 -11.28
N SER A 8 11.03 1.01 -11.45
CA SER A 8 11.49 0.01 -10.49
C SER A 8 13.02 -0.06 -10.38
N ASP A 9 13.74 -0.01 -11.51
CA ASP A 9 15.21 0.08 -11.55
C ASP A 9 15.71 1.37 -10.88
N ALA A 10 14.98 2.48 -11.04
CA ALA A 10 15.31 3.73 -10.37
C ALA A 10 15.13 3.62 -8.84
N VAL A 11 14.14 2.88 -8.34
CA VAL A 11 14.00 2.57 -6.90
C VAL A 11 15.18 1.72 -6.42
N ALA A 12 15.56 0.66 -7.17
CA ALA A 12 16.70 -0.18 -6.81
C ALA A 12 18.01 0.62 -6.68
N ALA A 13 18.20 1.65 -7.51
CA ALA A 13 19.37 2.52 -7.47
C ALA A 13 19.46 3.41 -6.21
N LEU A 14 18.41 3.47 -5.41
CA LEU A 14 18.36 4.17 -4.12
C LEU A 14 18.92 3.33 -2.96
N ALA A 15 19.22 2.04 -3.18
CA ALA A 15 19.71 1.11 -2.17
C ALA A 15 20.77 1.71 -1.22
N GLY A 16 20.38 1.91 0.04
CA GLY A 16 21.23 2.42 1.11
C GLY A 16 21.60 3.91 1.00
N ARG A 17 20.85 4.71 0.24
CA ARG A 17 20.96 6.17 0.30
C ARG A 17 20.10 6.68 1.46
N ASP A 18 20.62 7.66 2.18
CA ASP A 18 19.84 8.41 3.16
C ASP A 18 18.97 9.42 2.42
N MET A 19 17.70 9.08 2.24
CA MET A 19 16.73 9.89 1.52
C MET A 19 16.07 10.89 2.47
N THR A 20 15.84 12.11 1.99
CA THR A 20 14.92 13.04 2.65
C THR A 20 13.52 12.92 2.06
N ARG A 21 12.52 13.47 2.75
CA ARG A 21 11.15 13.56 2.24
C ARG A 21 11.08 14.31 0.91
N GLU A 22 11.87 15.37 0.75
CA GLU A 22 11.96 16.13 -0.50
C GLU A 22 12.53 15.25 -1.63
N ASP A 23 13.56 14.45 -1.34
CA ASP A 23 14.12 13.53 -2.33
C ASP A 23 13.06 12.49 -2.78
N CYS A 24 12.24 11.99 -1.86
CA CYS A 24 11.11 11.11 -2.19
C CYS A 24 10.09 11.84 -3.09
N HIS A 25 9.75 13.09 -2.78
CA HIS A 25 8.84 13.89 -3.60
C HIS A 25 9.38 14.11 -5.01
N GLN A 26 10.67 14.44 -5.15
CA GLN A 26 11.31 14.59 -6.46
C GLN A 26 11.35 13.27 -7.23
N PHE A 27 11.58 12.15 -6.55
CA PHE A 27 11.51 10.83 -7.17
C PHE A 27 10.12 10.53 -7.72
N ILE A 28 9.06 10.78 -6.94
CA ILE A 28 7.67 10.58 -7.35
C ILE A 28 7.35 11.39 -8.62
N LEU A 29 7.80 12.65 -8.68
CA LEU A 29 7.61 13.50 -9.86
C LEU A 29 8.38 12.98 -11.07
N ALA A 30 9.61 12.51 -10.88
CA ALA A 30 10.39 11.90 -11.95
C ALA A 30 9.74 10.60 -12.46
N ALA A 31 9.22 9.76 -11.57
CA ALA A 31 8.48 8.55 -11.92
C ALA A 31 7.22 8.89 -12.73
N ALA A 32 6.45 9.90 -12.30
CA ALA A 32 5.29 10.38 -13.05
C ALA A 32 5.66 10.82 -14.47
N GLN A 33 6.78 11.54 -14.64
CA GLN A 33 7.28 11.94 -15.95
C GLN A 33 7.67 10.73 -16.82
N MET A 34 8.21 9.67 -16.22
CA MET A 34 8.51 8.43 -16.96
C MET A 34 7.25 7.71 -17.43
N MET A 35 6.15 7.85 -16.70
CA MET A 35 4.87 7.19 -16.95
C MET A 35 3.93 7.98 -17.89
N GLU A 36 4.24 9.24 -18.23
CA GLU A 36 3.45 10.01 -19.21
C GLU A 36 3.22 9.22 -20.52
N PRO A 37 2.02 9.29 -21.11
CA PRO A 37 0.89 10.16 -20.75
C PRO A 37 0.00 9.63 -19.61
N VAL A 38 0.28 8.44 -19.08
CA VAL A 38 -0.54 7.79 -18.06
C VAL A 38 -0.45 8.57 -16.76
N LYS A 39 -1.60 8.96 -16.22
CA LYS A 39 -1.69 9.74 -14.99
C LYS A 39 -1.95 8.83 -13.79
N PRO A 40 -1.36 9.15 -12.62
CA PRO A 40 -1.54 8.32 -11.47
C PRO A 40 -2.86 8.55 -10.73
N ILE A 41 -3.22 7.54 -9.95
CA ILE A 41 -4.21 7.58 -8.88
C ILE A 41 -3.47 7.46 -7.56
N ILE A 42 -3.92 8.16 -6.53
CA ILE A 42 -3.48 7.95 -5.16
C ILE A 42 -4.67 7.42 -4.39
N ILE A 43 -4.50 6.27 -3.74
CA ILE A 43 -5.55 5.60 -2.95
C ILE A 43 -5.01 5.26 -1.57
N GLY A 44 -5.91 5.24 -0.60
CA GLY A 44 -5.59 4.89 0.78
C GLY A 44 -6.83 4.56 1.63
N GLY A 45 -6.55 4.18 2.87
CA GLY A 45 -7.53 3.96 3.92
C GLY A 45 -8.11 2.55 3.98
N SER A 46 -7.57 1.58 3.25
CA SER A 46 -8.06 0.19 3.32
C SER A 46 -7.44 -0.56 4.51
N GLU A 47 -8.13 -1.61 4.99
CA GLU A 47 -7.58 -2.47 6.03
C GLU A 47 -6.48 -3.41 5.52
N GLN A 48 -6.35 -3.55 4.19
CA GLN A 48 -5.51 -4.57 3.55
C GLN A 48 -4.28 -3.98 2.87
N GLU A 49 -4.29 -2.70 2.51
CA GLU A 49 -3.26 -2.07 1.71
C GLU A 49 -2.86 -0.69 2.27
N GLU A 50 -1.56 -0.41 2.21
CA GLU A 50 -1.01 0.90 2.55
C GLU A 50 -1.34 1.93 1.47
N THR A 51 -1.36 3.21 1.86
CA THR A 51 -1.50 4.32 0.91
C THR A 51 -0.41 4.26 -0.17
N HIS A 52 -0.82 4.34 -1.43
CA HIS A 52 0.11 4.25 -2.56
C HIS A 52 -0.35 5.03 -3.79
N ILE A 53 0.61 5.31 -4.66
CA ILE A 53 0.45 5.95 -5.96
C ILE A 53 0.46 4.85 -7.02
N ARG A 54 -0.50 4.88 -7.93
CA ARG A 54 -0.72 3.85 -8.92
C ARG A 54 -0.76 4.41 -10.33
N TRP A 55 -0.10 3.72 -11.26
CA TRP A 55 -0.27 3.93 -12.70
C TRP A 55 -0.80 2.66 -13.34
N ARG A 56 -1.85 2.81 -14.14
CA ARG A 56 -2.48 1.72 -14.89
C ARG A 56 -2.21 1.88 -16.37
N THR A 57 -1.65 0.84 -16.98
CA THR A 57 -1.63 0.68 -18.44
C THR A 57 -2.52 -0.51 -18.82
N PRO A 58 -2.93 -0.65 -20.09
CA PRO A 58 -3.76 -1.78 -20.53
C PRO A 58 -3.18 -3.16 -20.17
N ASP A 59 -1.86 -3.29 -20.18
CA ASP A 59 -1.18 -4.56 -19.97
C ASP A 59 -0.58 -4.70 -18.57
N ARG A 60 -0.15 -3.60 -17.96
CA ARG A 60 0.63 -3.60 -16.71
C ARG A 60 0.24 -2.49 -15.74
N SER A 61 0.40 -2.79 -14.46
CA SER A 61 0.11 -1.88 -13.35
C SER A 61 1.37 -1.67 -12.51
N LEU A 62 1.57 -0.44 -12.04
CA LEU A 62 2.67 -0.04 -11.16
C LEU A 62 2.06 0.60 -9.91
N ARG A 63 2.48 0.16 -8.73
CA ARG A 63 2.24 0.81 -7.44
C ARG A 63 3.56 1.34 -6.88
N LEU A 64 3.51 2.49 -6.24
CA LEU A 64 4.62 3.17 -5.58
C LEU A 64 4.16 3.68 -4.21
N SER A 65 4.84 3.32 -3.13
CA SER A 65 4.58 3.82 -1.78
C SER A 65 5.86 4.33 -1.12
N VAL A 66 5.71 5.07 -0.02
CA VAL A 66 6.81 5.58 0.78
C VAL A 66 6.58 5.23 2.24
N GLU A 67 7.46 4.41 2.81
CA GLU A 67 7.49 4.13 4.24
C GLU A 67 8.62 4.95 4.89
N GLY A 68 8.25 5.98 5.66
CA GLY A 68 9.21 6.95 6.20
C GLY A 68 9.93 7.73 5.09
N THR A 69 11.12 7.25 4.70
CA THR A 69 11.92 7.79 3.57
C THR A 69 12.36 6.70 2.58
N THR A 70 11.87 5.48 2.75
CA THR A 70 12.15 4.35 1.86
C THR A 70 11.07 4.30 0.78
N LEU A 71 11.48 4.20 -0.48
CA LEU A 71 10.57 4.04 -1.62
C LEU A 71 10.37 2.56 -1.92
N HIS A 72 9.12 2.18 -2.16
CA HIS A 72 8.73 0.82 -2.53
C HIS A 72 7.98 0.88 -3.86
N SER A 73 8.38 0.05 -4.81
CA SER A 73 7.67 -0.14 -6.06
C SER A 73 7.26 -1.60 -6.23
N SER A 74 6.03 -1.81 -6.66
CA SER A 74 5.55 -3.12 -7.08
C SER A 74 4.82 -3.01 -8.40
N PHE A 75 4.83 -4.08 -9.17
CA PHE A 75 4.16 -4.10 -10.45
C PHE A 75 3.65 -5.48 -10.80
N GLY A 76 2.69 -5.54 -11.72
CA GLY A 76 2.41 -6.77 -12.42
C GLY A 76 1.50 -6.61 -13.63
N ASP A 77 0.96 -7.72 -14.12
CA ASP A 77 0.06 -7.74 -15.27
C ASP A 77 -1.34 -7.26 -14.85
N THR A 78 -1.85 -6.25 -15.54
CA THR A 78 -3.12 -5.57 -15.21
C THR A 78 -4.30 -6.54 -15.14
N ARG A 79 -4.36 -7.53 -16.04
CA ARG A 79 -5.47 -8.49 -16.08
C ARG A 79 -5.50 -9.46 -14.91
N LEU A 80 -4.34 -9.68 -14.27
CA LEU A 80 -4.24 -10.54 -13.10
C LEU A 80 -4.38 -9.71 -11.82
N ILE A 81 -3.80 -8.50 -11.79
CA ILE A 81 -3.83 -7.64 -10.62
C ILE A 81 -5.16 -6.95 -10.41
N GLU A 82 -5.71 -6.41 -11.49
CA GLU A 82 -6.76 -5.41 -11.36
C GLU A 82 -8.15 -5.96 -11.67
N ASN A 83 -8.32 -7.23 -12.05
CA ASN A 83 -9.66 -7.72 -12.41
C ASN A 83 -10.61 -7.66 -11.20
N ASP A 84 -10.16 -8.14 -10.04
CA ASP A 84 -10.98 -8.16 -8.83
C ASP A 84 -11.07 -6.78 -8.18
N GLU A 85 -9.94 -6.07 -8.09
CA GLU A 85 -9.93 -4.72 -7.54
C GLU A 85 -10.80 -3.77 -8.36
N TYR A 86 -10.72 -3.82 -9.71
CA TYR A 86 -11.54 -2.99 -10.59
C TYR A 86 -13.01 -3.38 -10.56
N TYR A 87 -13.34 -4.67 -10.49
CA TYR A 87 -14.70 -5.12 -10.23
C TYR A 87 -15.24 -4.48 -8.94
N ASN A 88 -14.41 -4.46 -7.89
CA ASN A 88 -14.71 -3.81 -6.62
C ASN A 88 -14.77 -2.28 -6.71
N LEU A 89 -14.03 -1.63 -7.61
CA LEU A 89 -14.10 -0.17 -7.84
C LEU A 89 -15.39 0.24 -8.56
N GLU A 90 -15.84 -0.61 -9.48
CA GLU A 90 -17.10 -0.45 -10.21
C GLU A 90 -18.30 -0.98 -9.42
N SER A 91 -18.08 -1.63 -8.27
CA SER A 91 -19.14 -2.09 -7.39
C SER A 91 -20.00 -0.93 -6.90
N GLU A 92 -21.31 -1.12 -6.97
CA GLU A 92 -22.29 -0.19 -6.38
C GLU A 92 -22.29 -0.29 -4.85
N GLU A 93 -21.88 -1.43 -4.29
CA GLU A 93 -21.80 -1.69 -2.86
C GLU A 93 -20.52 -1.08 -2.26
N PRO A 94 -20.63 -0.10 -1.34
CA PRO A 94 -19.48 0.59 -0.77
C PRO A 94 -18.55 -0.32 0.05
N GLU A 95 -19.09 -1.38 0.66
CA GLU A 95 -18.33 -2.38 1.44
C GLU A 95 -17.33 -3.20 0.60
N TYR A 96 -17.56 -3.32 -0.70
CA TYR A 96 -16.63 -3.98 -1.61
C TYR A 96 -15.57 -3.02 -2.14
N LYS A 97 -15.66 -1.71 -1.89
CA LYS A 97 -14.64 -0.76 -2.35
C LYS A 97 -13.34 -1.00 -1.57
N PRO A 98 -12.21 -1.25 -2.24
CA PRO A 98 -10.96 -1.64 -1.60
C PRO A 98 -10.21 -0.46 -1.00
N TYR A 99 -10.74 0.77 -1.09
CA TYR A 99 -10.12 1.99 -0.53
C TYR A 99 -11.18 2.96 -0.03
N ARG A 100 -10.78 3.82 0.92
CA ARG A 100 -11.71 4.78 1.54
C ARG A 100 -11.60 6.19 0.98
N TRP A 101 -10.45 6.54 0.41
CA TRP A 101 -10.31 7.79 -0.31
C TRP A 101 -9.47 7.65 -1.57
N MET A 102 -9.70 8.56 -2.51
CA MET A 102 -8.99 8.56 -3.78
C MET A 102 -8.75 9.97 -4.32
N ILE A 103 -7.54 10.20 -4.84
CA ILE A 103 -7.13 11.41 -5.56
C ILE A 103 -6.68 11.00 -6.97
N ALA A 104 -7.41 11.46 -7.97
CA ALA A 104 -7.09 11.26 -9.38
C ALA A 104 -6.33 12.46 -9.95
N LEU A 105 -5.12 12.25 -10.49
CA LEU A 105 -4.33 13.31 -11.12
C LEU A 105 -4.50 13.39 -12.65
N GLY A 106 -5.38 12.57 -13.22
CA GLY A 106 -5.70 12.56 -14.64
C GLY A 106 -7.20 12.47 -14.95
N PRO A 107 -7.59 12.80 -16.19
CA PRO A 107 -8.99 12.79 -16.62
C PRO A 107 -9.55 11.38 -16.77
N GLU A 108 -8.70 10.36 -16.97
CA GLU A 108 -9.09 8.97 -17.26
C GLU A 108 -9.97 8.35 -16.15
N ILE A 109 -9.92 8.87 -14.91
CA ILE A 109 -10.75 8.40 -13.78
C ILE A 109 -11.99 9.26 -13.58
N GLN A 110 -12.02 10.47 -14.14
CA GLN A 110 -13.25 11.26 -14.20
C GLN A 110 -14.24 10.65 -15.21
N GLU A 111 -13.74 9.86 -16.17
CA GLU A 111 -14.53 9.10 -17.15
C GLU A 111 -14.87 7.67 -16.69
N ILE A 112 -14.17 7.13 -15.67
CA ILE A 112 -14.68 5.95 -14.96
C ILE A 112 -15.94 6.41 -14.26
N ASP A 113 -17.07 5.88 -14.71
CA ASP A 113 -18.35 6.01 -14.04
C ASP A 113 -18.24 5.18 -12.76
N ILE A 114 -17.56 5.73 -11.74
CA ILE A 114 -17.54 5.21 -10.38
C ILE A 114 -18.96 5.48 -9.85
N ARG A 115 -19.92 4.66 -10.29
CA ARG A 115 -21.34 5.02 -10.50
C ARG A 115 -22.10 5.50 -9.26
N SER A 116 -21.52 5.47 -8.07
CA SER A 116 -22.11 5.98 -6.84
C SER A 116 -21.03 6.37 -5.80
N LYS A 117 -20.49 7.60 -5.90
CA LYS A 117 -19.46 8.19 -5.01
C LYS A 117 -20.03 8.58 -3.63
N PRO A 118 -20.02 7.71 -2.62
CA PRO A 118 -18.98 7.73 -1.56
C PRO A 118 -18.40 6.32 -1.29
N CYS A 119 -17.37 6.18 -0.44
CA CYS A 119 -16.87 4.83 -0.06
C CYS A 119 -17.72 4.16 1.03
N THR A 120 -18.55 4.94 1.73
CA THR A 120 -19.49 4.49 2.76
C THR A 120 -20.34 5.69 3.20
N MET A 121 -21.55 5.42 3.69
CA MET A 121 -22.40 6.42 4.34
C MET A 121 -22.51 6.06 5.83
N CYS A 122 -22.18 7.00 6.70
CA CYS A 122 -22.17 6.77 8.14
C CYS A 122 -23.49 7.22 8.77
N SER A 123 -24.27 6.33 9.39
CA SER A 123 -25.55 6.68 10.03
C SER A 123 -25.41 7.08 11.51
N CYS A 124 -24.42 6.53 12.22
CA CYS A 124 -24.14 6.84 13.63
C CYS A 124 -22.67 7.20 13.87
N TRP A 125 -22.36 7.71 15.06
CA TRP A 125 -21.00 8.13 15.37
C TRP A 125 -19.98 6.99 15.41
N ASP A 126 -20.38 5.77 15.79
CA ASP A 126 -19.45 4.64 15.88
C ASP A 126 -19.02 4.17 14.48
N GLN A 127 -19.96 4.15 13.52
CA GLN A 127 -19.63 3.94 12.12
C GLN A 127 -18.82 5.12 11.55
N PHE A 128 -19.14 6.36 11.93
CA PHE A 128 -18.34 7.52 11.54
C PHE A 128 -16.90 7.41 12.03
N ASP A 129 -16.65 7.01 13.28
CA ASP A 129 -15.28 6.79 13.77
C ASP A 129 -14.58 5.66 13.01
N ALA A 130 -15.30 4.55 12.80
CA ALA A 130 -14.75 3.42 12.06
C ALA A 130 -14.27 3.87 10.68
N GLU A 131 -15.06 4.70 9.99
CA GLU A 131 -14.85 5.09 8.60
C GLU A 131 -14.03 6.36 8.41
N PHE A 132 -14.47 7.49 8.98
CA PHE A 132 -13.79 8.79 8.84
C PHE A 132 -12.49 8.88 9.62
N ASP A 133 -12.36 8.34 10.83
CA ASP A 133 -11.13 8.58 11.63
C ASP A 133 -9.93 7.94 10.97
N ARG A 134 -10.09 6.70 10.52
CA ARG A 134 -9.07 5.99 9.77
C ARG A 134 -8.78 6.68 8.45
N SER A 135 -9.83 7.07 7.71
CA SER A 135 -9.67 7.78 6.44
C SER A 135 -8.91 9.09 6.61
N MET A 136 -9.23 9.90 7.62
CA MET A 136 -8.61 11.19 7.86
C MET A 136 -7.16 11.04 8.33
N SER A 137 -6.88 10.09 9.22
CA SER A 137 -5.52 9.81 9.69
C SER A 137 -4.62 9.34 8.54
N ASP A 138 -5.10 8.36 7.77
CA ASP A 138 -4.38 7.84 6.61
C ASP A 138 -4.25 8.89 5.49
N LEU A 139 -5.28 9.69 5.24
CA LEU A 139 -5.24 10.78 4.26
C LEU A 139 -4.20 11.85 4.62
N VAL A 140 -4.04 12.22 5.89
CA VAL A 140 -2.99 13.14 6.33
C VAL A 140 -1.60 12.56 6.04
N ASN A 141 -1.39 11.27 6.31
CA ASN A 141 -0.14 10.58 5.99
C ASN A 141 0.09 10.50 4.47
N GLY A 142 -0.95 10.17 3.70
CA GLY A 142 -0.94 10.13 2.23
C GLY A 142 -0.64 11.49 1.60
N LEU A 143 -1.26 12.56 2.08
CA LEU A 143 -0.92 13.95 1.70
C LEU A 143 0.54 14.25 2.00
N GLY A 144 1.03 13.74 3.11
CA GLY A 144 2.42 13.83 3.50
C GLY A 144 3.40 13.11 2.55
N MET A 145 3.02 11.95 2.04
CA MET A 145 3.80 11.21 1.04
C MET A 145 3.83 11.95 -0.31
N MET A 146 2.74 12.61 -0.69
CA MET A 146 2.64 13.25 -2.00
C MET A 146 3.50 14.51 -2.14
N PRO A 147 4.03 14.79 -3.36
CA PRO A 147 4.60 16.09 -3.69
C PRO A 147 3.59 17.23 -3.44
N PRO A 148 4.02 18.40 -2.93
CA PRO A 148 3.11 19.51 -2.60
C PRO A 148 2.19 19.93 -3.76
N GLN A 149 2.70 19.92 -4.99
CA GLN A 149 1.95 20.30 -6.19
C GLN A 149 0.82 19.34 -6.60
N TRP A 150 0.76 18.14 -6.00
CA TRP A 150 -0.30 17.16 -6.25
C TRP A 150 -1.41 17.20 -5.20
N ARG A 151 -1.22 17.93 -4.09
CA ARG A 151 -2.14 17.93 -2.96
C ARG A 151 -3.39 18.76 -3.31
N PRO A 152 -4.59 18.16 -3.34
CA PRO A 152 -5.81 18.91 -3.55
C PRO A 152 -6.17 19.74 -2.31
N GLN A 153 -7.03 20.75 -2.50
CA GLN A 153 -7.67 21.43 -1.38
C GLN A 153 -8.84 20.58 -0.88
N ILE A 154 -8.66 19.90 0.24
CA ILE A 154 -9.67 19.03 0.83
C ILE A 154 -10.39 19.79 1.94
N ARG A 155 -11.71 19.87 1.83
CA ARG A 155 -12.56 20.54 2.82
C ARG A 155 -13.83 19.77 3.08
N TYR A 156 -14.22 19.74 4.33
CA TYR A 156 -15.49 19.24 4.80
C TYR A 156 -16.19 20.29 5.66
N GLN A 157 -17.52 20.35 5.60
CA GLN A 157 -18.32 21.30 6.35
C GLN A 157 -19.50 20.62 7.01
N TRP A 158 -19.72 20.93 8.28
CA TRP A 158 -20.88 20.46 9.06
C TRP A 158 -21.57 21.64 9.75
N ASP A 159 -22.87 21.50 9.93
CA ASP A 159 -23.68 22.42 10.72
C ASP A 159 -23.69 22.03 12.20
N LEU A 160 -22.96 22.80 13.01
CA LEU A 160 -22.91 22.67 14.46
C LEU A 160 -23.70 23.79 15.15
N ARG A 161 -24.79 24.30 14.54
CA ARG A 161 -25.73 25.20 15.23
C ARG A 161 -26.33 24.57 16.49
N VAL A 162 -26.41 23.24 16.57
CA VAL A 162 -26.86 22.49 17.76
C VAL A 162 -26.02 22.78 19.02
N SER A 163 -24.74 23.15 18.85
CA SER A 163 -23.84 23.54 19.95
C SER A 163 -23.46 25.03 19.92
N GLY A 164 -24.05 25.81 19.01
CA GLY A 164 -23.77 27.24 18.85
C GLY A 164 -22.48 27.57 18.10
N LEU A 165 -21.83 26.59 17.46
CA LEU A 165 -20.59 26.78 16.69
C LEU A 165 -20.82 27.14 15.23
N GLY A 166 -22.08 27.21 14.77
CA GLY A 166 -22.39 27.53 13.37
C GLY A 166 -21.84 26.48 12.42
N VAL A 167 -21.28 26.90 11.29
CA VAL A 167 -20.61 26.01 10.34
C VAL A 167 -19.19 25.73 10.82
N LEU A 168 -18.88 24.45 11.05
CA LEU A 168 -17.52 23.98 11.26
C LEU A 168 -16.93 23.58 9.91
N THR A 169 -15.81 24.18 9.53
CA THR A 169 -15.01 23.76 8.37
C THR A 169 -13.79 23.00 8.84
N ALA A 170 -13.59 21.79 8.31
CA ALA A 170 -12.36 21.02 8.45
C ALA A 170 -11.56 21.07 7.14
N SER A 171 -10.35 21.62 7.18
CA SER A 171 -9.41 21.64 6.04
C SER A 171 -8.31 20.61 6.29
N VAL A 172 -8.15 19.65 5.38
CA VAL A 172 -7.18 18.54 5.54
C VAL A 172 -5.92 18.84 4.74
N SER A 173 -4.76 18.64 5.36
CA SER A 173 -3.44 18.88 4.77
C SER A 173 -2.41 17.86 5.27
N ALA A 174 -1.19 17.91 4.73
CA ALA A 174 -0.06 17.12 5.23
C ALA A 174 0.38 17.52 6.66
N ASP A 175 -0.03 18.71 7.13
CA ASP A 175 0.27 19.22 8.47
C ASP A 175 -0.83 18.85 9.48
N GLY A 176 -1.86 18.11 9.05
CA GLY A 176 -2.99 17.70 9.86
C GLY A 176 -4.32 18.31 9.41
N VAL A 177 -5.26 18.39 10.34
CA VAL A 177 -6.65 18.84 10.09
C VAL A 177 -6.89 20.16 10.80
N GLU A 178 -7.08 21.24 10.04
CA GLU A 178 -7.44 22.55 10.59
C GLU A 178 -8.96 22.66 10.71
N LEU A 179 -9.44 22.93 11.92
CA LEU A 179 -10.85 23.18 12.21
C LEU A 179 -11.09 24.67 12.41
N ALA A 180 -12.16 25.20 11.83
CA ALA A 180 -12.58 26.58 11.99
C ALA A 180 -14.10 26.69 12.16
N SER A 181 -14.55 27.46 13.16
CA SER A 181 -15.97 27.80 13.36
C SER A 181 -16.26 29.21 12.81
N ASP A 182 -17.31 29.34 12.00
CA ASP A 182 -17.73 30.64 11.47
C ASP A 182 -18.44 31.54 12.50
N ALA A 183 -19.13 30.94 13.47
CA ALA A 183 -19.90 31.65 14.48
C ALA A 183 -19.02 32.23 15.60
N THR A 184 -17.97 31.50 16.00
CA THR A 184 -17.07 31.93 17.08
C THR A 184 -15.76 32.53 16.56
N GLY A 185 -15.38 32.23 15.32
CA GLY A 185 -14.08 32.58 14.75
C GLY A 185 -12.91 31.79 15.35
N GLU A 186 -13.19 30.75 16.15
CA GLU A 186 -12.14 29.90 16.72
C GLU A 186 -11.55 28.96 15.67
N THR A 187 -10.24 28.73 15.78
CA THR A 187 -9.48 27.81 14.92
C THR A 187 -8.57 26.90 15.74
N VAL A 188 -8.38 25.66 15.30
CA VAL A 188 -7.38 24.73 15.87
C VAL A 188 -6.83 23.81 14.79
N LEU A 189 -5.51 23.63 14.78
CA LEU A 189 -4.85 22.60 13.98
C LEU A 189 -4.70 21.33 14.82
N LEU A 190 -5.30 20.23 14.34
CA LEU A 190 -5.07 18.89 14.86
C LEU A 190 -3.86 18.29 14.11
N PRO A 191 -2.68 18.16 14.75
CA PRO A 191 -1.47 17.66 14.09
C PRO A 191 -1.61 16.18 13.65
N PRO A 192 -0.74 15.68 12.77
CA PRO A 192 -0.67 14.26 12.46
C PRO A 192 -0.46 13.44 13.75
N GLY A 193 -1.16 12.31 13.87
CA GLY A 193 -1.12 11.49 15.08
C GLY A 193 -1.88 12.08 16.29
N PHE A 194 -2.81 13.02 16.07
CA PHE A 194 -3.67 13.55 17.12
C PHE A 194 -4.37 12.42 17.91
N PRO A 195 -4.41 12.48 19.27
CA PRO A 195 -4.79 11.34 20.11
C PRO A 195 -6.29 11.04 20.12
N LEU A 196 -7.12 11.91 19.54
CA LEU A 196 -8.55 11.66 19.37
C LEU A 196 -8.86 11.45 17.90
N GLY A 197 -9.72 10.47 17.64
CA GLY A 197 -10.36 10.33 16.33
C GLY A 197 -11.18 11.57 15.95
N PHE A 198 -11.30 11.82 14.66
CA PHE A 198 -12.00 12.98 14.10
C PHE A 198 -13.50 12.97 14.44
N GLY A 199 -14.19 11.83 14.43
CA GLY A 199 -15.58 11.70 14.82
C GLY A 199 -15.79 11.95 16.31
N ARG A 200 -14.85 11.56 17.17
CA ARG A 200 -14.87 11.97 18.58
C ARG A 200 -14.71 13.49 18.75
N VAL A 201 -13.85 14.11 17.94
CA VAL A 201 -13.70 15.58 17.92
C VAL A 201 -14.99 16.25 17.45
N LEU A 202 -15.54 15.81 16.32
CA LEU A 202 -16.74 16.40 15.72
C LEU A 202 -17.96 16.25 16.64
N ALA A 203 -18.20 15.05 17.17
CA ALA A 203 -19.28 14.81 18.12
C ALA A 203 -19.13 15.63 19.41
N GLY A 204 -17.91 15.76 19.91
CA GLY A 204 -17.61 16.58 21.08
C GLY A 204 -17.90 18.07 20.83
N LEU A 205 -17.49 18.60 19.68
CA LEU A 205 -17.80 19.98 19.28
C LEU A 205 -19.30 20.18 19.05
N ALA A 206 -20.02 19.15 18.60
CA ALA A 206 -21.48 19.14 18.49
C ALA A 206 -22.20 19.02 19.85
N GLY A 207 -21.49 19.06 20.99
CA GLY A 207 -22.09 18.94 22.32
C GLY A 207 -22.69 17.57 22.60
N GLY A 208 -22.18 16.53 21.94
CA GLY A 208 -22.70 15.16 22.01
C GLY A 208 -24.05 14.99 21.31
N ALA A 209 -24.46 15.87 20.40
CA ALA A 209 -25.62 15.62 19.53
C ALA A 209 -25.44 14.32 18.74
N ARG A 210 -26.53 13.74 18.22
CA ARG A 210 -26.46 12.56 17.33
C ARG A 210 -25.89 12.98 15.98
N LEU A 211 -25.26 12.06 15.24
CA LEU A 211 -24.71 12.35 13.93
C LEU A 211 -25.77 12.91 12.97
N ARG A 212 -26.97 12.32 12.98
CA ARG A 212 -28.13 12.78 12.19
C ARG A 212 -28.58 14.22 12.49
N ASP A 213 -28.24 14.75 13.66
CA ASP A 213 -28.58 16.11 14.08
C ASP A 213 -27.45 17.12 13.70
N VAL A 214 -26.39 16.65 13.02
CA VAL A 214 -25.21 17.43 12.62
C VAL A 214 -25.01 17.28 11.10
N PRO A 215 -25.86 17.95 10.28
CA PRO A 215 -25.86 17.72 8.85
C PRO A 215 -24.56 18.20 8.21
N MET A 216 -24.01 17.35 7.36
CA MET A 216 -22.91 17.68 6.46
C MET A 216 -23.41 18.63 5.38
N LEU A 217 -22.73 19.77 5.25
CA LEU A 217 -23.10 20.82 4.30
C LEU A 217 -22.33 20.70 2.99
N ALA A 218 -21.06 20.26 3.05
CA ALA A 218 -20.20 20.12 1.90
C ALA A 218 -19.06 19.14 2.15
N SER A 219 -18.67 18.43 1.10
CA SER A 219 -17.40 17.71 0.98
C SER A 219 -16.74 18.08 -0.35
N GLY A 220 -15.41 18.19 -0.37
CA GLY A 220 -14.70 18.56 -1.58
C GLY A 220 -13.22 18.21 -1.55
N GLY A 221 -12.65 18.02 -2.74
CA GLY A 221 -11.23 17.76 -2.94
C GLY A 221 -10.85 16.29 -3.17
N LEU A 222 -11.78 15.35 -2.94
CA LEU A 222 -11.57 13.91 -3.17
C LEU A 222 -12.59 13.35 -4.15
N ALA A 223 -12.18 12.35 -4.93
CA ALA A 223 -13.07 11.66 -5.87
C ALA A 223 -13.92 10.59 -5.19
N VAL A 224 -13.38 9.99 -4.12
CA VAL A 224 -14.03 9.01 -3.24
C VAL A 224 -13.69 9.41 -1.80
N THR A 225 -14.68 9.37 -0.92
CA THR A 225 -14.59 9.71 0.51
C THR A 225 -15.79 9.11 1.23
N PRO A 226 -15.70 8.82 2.55
CA PRO A 226 -16.88 8.64 3.38
C PRO A 226 -17.78 9.89 3.35
N LEU A 227 -19.08 9.69 3.58
CA LEU A 227 -20.05 10.77 3.81
C LEU A 227 -20.82 10.52 5.11
N SER A 228 -21.37 11.59 5.66
CA SER A 228 -22.32 11.55 6.77
C SER A 228 -23.63 12.22 6.34
N PRO A 229 -24.71 12.11 7.13
CA PRO A 229 -26.02 12.63 6.76
C PRO A 229 -25.94 14.14 6.51
N ASN A 230 -26.67 14.62 5.52
CA ASN A 230 -26.77 16.01 5.10
C ASN A 230 -28.18 16.61 5.31
N GLY A 231 -29.17 15.81 5.71
CA GLY A 231 -30.54 16.25 5.95
C GLY A 231 -31.37 16.49 4.68
N SER A 232 -30.87 16.08 3.52
CA SER A 232 -31.56 16.14 2.23
C SER A 232 -31.85 14.75 1.64
N GLU A 233 -31.72 13.72 2.45
CA GLU A 233 -31.90 12.34 2.04
C GLU A 233 -33.36 12.07 1.67
N SER A 234 -33.54 11.30 0.62
CA SER A 234 -34.83 10.85 0.13
C SER A 234 -35.51 9.95 1.16
N PRO A 235 -36.85 9.79 1.11
CA PRO A 235 -37.55 8.86 1.99
C PRO A 235 -37.01 7.43 1.90
N GLU A 236 -36.53 7.01 0.73
CA GLU A 236 -35.93 5.69 0.48
C GLU A 236 -34.57 5.57 1.19
N GLU A 237 -33.72 6.59 1.10
CA GLU A 237 -32.42 6.65 1.82
C GLU A 237 -32.62 6.69 3.35
N ILE A 238 -33.67 7.38 3.82
CA ILE A 238 -34.03 7.39 5.25
C ILE A 238 -34.50 6.02 5.70
N GLU A 239 -35.37 5.35 4.92
CA GLU A 239 -35.82 3.98 5.21
C GLU A 239 -34.66 2.98 5.20
N GLU A 240 -33.70 3.17 4.29
CA GLU A 240 -32.47 2.39 4.24
C GLU A 240 -31.60 2.61 5.49
N PHE A 241 -31.43 3.85 5.96
CA PHE A 241 -30.72 4.10 7.23
C PHE A 241 -31.43 3.49 8.43
N ASP A 242 -32.75 3.66 8.51
CA ASP A 242 -33.55 3.08 9.59
C ASP A 242 -33.44 1.54 9.57
N TRP A 243 -33.46 0.93 8.38
CA TRP A 243 -33.26 -0.52 8.21
C TRP A 243 -31.83 -0.96 8.60
N PHE A 244 -30.79 -0.24 8.19
CA PHE A 244 -29.41 -0.53 8.59
C PHE A 244 -29.22 -0.41 10.11
N GLU A 245 -29.86 0.57 10.75
CA GLU A 245 -29.87 0.72 12.22
C GLU A 245 -30.62 -0.44 12.91
N GLU A 246 -31.71 -0.94 12.32
CA GLU A 246 -32.52 -2.04 12.87
C GLU A 246 -31.85 -3.41 12.73
N GLU A 247 -31.35 -3.75 11.53
CA GLU A 247 -30.68 -5.03 11.28
C GLU A 247 -29.31 -5.08 11.96
N ASN A 248 -28.60 -3.95 11.96
CA ASN A 248 -27.31 -3.77 12.61
C ASN A 248 -26.32 -4.91 12.30
N GLU A 249 -26.22 -5.32 11.03
CA GLU A 249 -25.39 -6.46 10.60
C GLU A 249 -23.91 -6.27 10.99
N GLN A 250 -23.45 -5.02 11.03
CA GLN A 250 -22.08 -4.65 11.39
C GLN A 250 -21.87 -4.43 12.91
N GLY A 251 -22.94 -4.43 13.71
CA GLY A 251 -22.86 -4.29 15.18
C GLY A 251 -22.66 -2.87 15.71
N TYR A 252 -22.85 -1.82 14.91
CA TYR A 252 -22.83 -0.42 15.35
C TYR A 252 -24.16 -0.02 16.01
N ALA A 253 -24.11 0.40 17.28
CA ALA A 253 -25.30 0.87 17.97
C ALA A 253 -25.74 2.27 17.47
N PRO A 254 -27.04 2.52 17.30
CA PRO A 254 -27.55 3.86 17.00
C PRO A 254 -27.18 4.89 18.08
N ASP A 255 -27.11 6.16 17.69
CA ASP A 255 -26.82 7.23 18.64
C ASP A 255 -27.99 7.42 19.64
N SER A 256 -27.67 7.28 20.92
CA SER A 256 -28.60 7.33 22.04
C SER A 256 -28.08 8.25 23.15
N GLN A 257 -28.83 8.36 24.24
CA GLN A 257 -28.33 9.08 25.43
C GLN A 257 -27.24 8.28 26.16
N GLU A 258 -27.22 6.95 26.02
CA GLU A 258 -26.32 6.06 26.77
C GLU A 258 -24.91 6.00 26.18
N ASN A 259 -24.78 6.11 24.85
CA ASN A 259 -23.50 6.19 24.11
C ASN A 259 -23.14 7.63 23.70
N ARG A 260 -23.73 8.64 24.37
CA ARG A 260 -23.49 10.05 24.07
C ARG A 260 -22.03 10.43 24.32
N ARG A 261 -21.42 11.08 23.34
CA ARG A 261 -20.01 11.49 23.41
C ARG A 261 -19.81 12.74 24.28
N PRO A 262 -18.76 12.79 25.11
CA PRO A 262 -18.48 13.97 25.93
C PRO A 262 -18.25 15.22 25.08
N ALA A 263 -18.78 16.36 25.53
CA ALA A 263 -18.56 17.64 24.86
C ALA A 263 -17.08 18.04 24.90
N LEU A 264 -16.63 18.69 23.83
CA LEU A 264 -15.27 19.20 23.65
C LEU A 264 -15.33 20.67 23.24
N SER A 265 -14.30 21.42 23.63
CA SER A 265 -14.09 22.82 23.26
C SER A 265 -12.80 22.98 22.45
N PHE A 266 -12.71 24.04 21.66
CA PHE A 266 -11.48 24.40 20.95
C PHE A 266 -10.28 24.58 21.88
N ALA A 267 -10.49 25.05 23.12
CA ALA A 267 -9.44 25.14 24.12
C ALA A 267 -8.87 23.76 24.50
N GLN A 268 -9.74 22.79 24.78
CA GLN A 268 -9.30 21.41 25.08
C GLN A 268 -8.59 20.77 23.89
N LEU A 269 -9.06 21.01 22.65
CA LEU A 269 -8.38 20.51 21.45
C LEU A 269 -6.99 21.12 21.30
N ARG A 270 -6.81 22.42 21.57
CA ARG A 270 -5.50 23.08 21.55
C ARG A 270 -4.57 22.51 22.63
N ASP A 271 -5.08 22.28 23.83
CA ASP A 271 -4.30 21.69 24.93
C ASP A 271 -3.83 20.27 24.58
N LEU A 272 -4.67 19.47 23.92
CA LEU A 272 -4.30 18.14 23.42
C LEU A 272 -3.29 18.22 22.27
N ALA A 273 -3.49 19.15 21.32
CA ALA A 273 -2.60 19.32 20.18
C ALA A 273 -1.18 19.71 20.62
N ALA A 274 -1.08 20.58 21.65
CA ALA A 274 0.20 20.97 22.23
C ALA A 274 0.97 19.81 22.88
N GLN A 275 0.28 18.77 23.35
CA GLN A 275 0.93 17.59 23.97
C GLN A 275 1.56 16.67 22.93
N VAL A 276 0.97 16.57 21.73
CA VAL A 276 1.46 15.73 20.61
C VAL A 276 2.75 16.28 20.00
N ALA A 277 2.94 17.59 20.03
CA ALA A 277 4.12 18.25 19.46
C ALA A 277 5.46 17.94 20.18
N SER A 278 5.46 17.04 21.18
CA SER A 278 6.65 16.54 21.87
C SER A 278 7.12 15.22 21.23
N PRO A 279 8.29 15.18 20.57
CA PRO A 279 8.69 14.01 19.79
C PRO A 279 9.25 12.89 20.67
N GLU A 280 8.65 11.70 20.61
CA GLU A 280 9.35 10.44 20.87
C GLU A 280 9.28 9.58 19.59
N SER A 281 10.42 9.44 18.91
CA SER A 281 10.57 8.48 17.81
C SER A 281 11.09 7.15 18.37
N SER A 282 10.25 6.13 18.40
CA SER A 282 10.68 4.75 18.63
C SER A 282 11.23 4.16 17.33
N ALA A 283 12.53 4.34 17.10
CA ALA A 283 13.23 3.56 16.08
C ALA A 283 13.38 2.12 16.59
N GLY A 284 12.64 1.20 15.96
CA GLY A 284 12.81 -0.23 16.19
C GLY A 284 14.24 -0.67 15.85
N SER A 285 14.93 -1.26 16.82
CA SER A 285 16.24 -1.85 16.63
C SER A 285 16.11 -3.13 15.80
N ARG A 286 16.57 -3.11 14.54
CA ARG A 286 16.79 -4.32 13.73
C ARG A 286 18.13 -4.91 14.18
N GLU A 287 18.15 -6.15 14.67
CA GLU A 287 19.40 -6.82 15.06
C GLU A 287 20.38 -6.83 13.87
N GLU A 288 21.59 -6.31 14.09
CA GLU A 288 22.65 -6.26 13.07
C GLU A 288 23.19 -7.67 12.79
N ALA A 289 22.71 -8.32 11.73
CA ALA A 289 23.35 -9.50 11.15
C ALA A 289 24.67 -9.11 10.46
N GLN A 290 25.71 -9.93 10.63
CA GLN A 290 27.03 -9.67 10.04
C GLN A 290 26.97 -9.82 8.51
N THR A 291 27.45 -8.81 7.77
CA THR A 291 27.45 -8.84 6.30
C THR A 291 28.68 -9.56 5.74
N VAL A 292 28.48 -10.39 4.71
CA VAL A 292 29.55 -11.10 3.99
C VAL A 292 29.55 -10.75 2.49
N PRO A 293 30.71 -10.81 1.81
CA PRO A 293 30.77 -10.59 0.36
C PRO A 293 30.03 -11.69 -0.38
N MET A 294 29.36 -11.32 -1.49
CA MET A 294 28.70 -12.28 -2.36
C MET A 294 29.71 -13.24 -3.01
N ARG A 295 29.43 -14.54 -2.95
CA ARG A 295 30.25 -15.58 -3.59
C ARG A 295 29.33 -16.53 -4.32
N THR A 296 29.22 -16.36 -5.64
CA THR A 296 28.41 -17.24 -6.48
C THR A 296 29.26 -18.33 -7.10
N GLY A 297 28.95 -19.59 -6.85
CA GLY A 297 29.56 -20.69 -7.59
C GLY A 297 28.87 -21.02 -8.92
N LEU A 298 27.70 -20.42 -9.19
CA LEU A 298 27.05 -20.42 -10.50
C LEU A 298 27.13 -19.03 -11.14
N ALA A 299 27.66 -18.97 -12.36
CA ALA A 299 27.55 -17.76 -13.18
C ALA A 299 26.09 -17.53 -13.62
N PHE A 300 25.67 -16.29 -13.81
CA PHE A 300 24.28 -15.97 -14.21
C PHE A 300 23.85 -16.67 -15.51
N GLY A 301 24.76 -16.82 -16.48
CA GLY A 301 24.48 -17.60 -17.70
C GLY A 301 24.19 -19.08 -17.42
N GLN A 302 24.85 -19.68 -16.41
CA GLN A 302 24.56 -21.05 -15.97
C GLN A 302 23.18 -21.13 -15.30
N VAL A 303 22.83 -20.15 -14.45
CA VAL A 303 21.50 -20.07 -13.83
C VAL A 303 20.41 -19.99 -14.89
N CYS A 304 20.59 -19.16 -15.92
CA CYS A 304 19.62 -19.09 -17.01
C CYS A 304 19.59 -20.37 -17.87
N GLY A 305 20.73 -21.05 -18.05
CA GLY A 305 20.76 -22.37 -18.69
C GLY A 305 20.02 -23.44 -17.89
N ILE A 306 20.03 -23.36 -16.56
CA ILE A 306 19.23 -24.21 -15.67
C ILE A 306 17.74 -23.92 -15.90
N VAL A 307 17.34 -22.64 -15.90
CA VAL A 307 15.97 -22.20 -16.15
C VAL A 307 15.47 -22.70 -17.51
N ASP A 308 16.27 -22.52 -18.56
CA ASP A 308 15.92 -22.90 -19.93
C ASP A 308 15.73 -24.42 -20.08
N GLN A 309 16.61 -25.23 -19.49
CA GLN A 309 16.46 -26.69 -19.47
C GLN A 309 15.22 -27.12 -18.71
N TRP A 310 14.99 -26.53 -17.53
CA TRP A 310 13.79 -26.81 -16.76
C TRP A 310 12.53 -26.44 -17.56
N ALA A 311 12.48 -25.25 -18.15
CA ALA A 311 11.36 -24.76 -18.96
C ALA A 311 11.02 -25.71 -20.13
N ARG A 312 12.03 -26.39 -20.71
CA ARG A 312 11.85 -27.42 -21.76
C ARG A 312 11.38 -28.79 -21.28
N GLY A 313 11.25 -29.00 -19.97
CA GLY A 313 10.64 -30.22 -19.41
C GLY A 313 11.54 -31.03 -18.50
N VAL A 314 12.81 -30.66 -18.34
CA VAL A 314 13.73 -31.43 -17.50
C VAL A 314 13.41 -31.20 -16.01
N PRO A 315 13.30 -32.25 -15.18
CA PRO A 315 13.06 -32.07 -13.74
C PRO A 315 14.13 -31.20 -13.07
N VAL A 316 13.72 -30.28 -12.19
CA VAL A 316 14.66 -29.32 -11.54
C VAL A 316 15.82 -30.05 -10.87
N ARG A 317 15.52 -31.14 -10.15
CA ARG A 317 16.52 -31.98 -9.48
C ARG A 317 17.59 -32.49 -10.46
N ASP A 318 17.18 -32.99 -11.63
CA ASP A 318 18.10 -33.57 -12.61
C ASP A 318 19.01 -32.50 -13.22
N VAL A 319 18.45 -31.32 -13.51
CA VAL A 319 19.23 -30.17 -13.99
C VAL A 319 20.26 -29.74 -12.94
N LEU A 320 19.87 -29.66 -11.67
CA LEU A 320 20.76 -29.25 -10.58
C LEU A 320 21.86 -30.28 -10.31
N VAL A 321 21.56 -31.57 -10.35
CA VAL A 321 22.56 -32.65 -10.24
C VAL A 321 23.56 -32.59 -11.40
N ALA A 322 23.09 -32.34 -12.63
CA ALA A 322 23.97 -32.16 -13.78
C ALA A 322 24.90 -30.94 -13.64
N ASN A 323 24.52 -29.96 -12.81
CA ASN A 323 25.33 -28.78 -12.48
C ASN A 323 26.13 -28.94 -11.16
N GLY A 324 26.40 -30.19 -10.75
CA GLY A 324 27.28 -30.51 -9.61
C GLY A 324 26.57 -30.62 -8.26
N GLY A 325 25.24 -30.61 -8.23
CA GLY A 325 24.47 -30.80 -7.01
C GLY A 325 24.56 -32.23 -6.47
N VAL A 326 24.87 -32.35 -5.18
CA VAL A 326 24.86 -33.63 -4.44
C VAL A 326 24.02 -33.50 -3.17
N ALA A 327 23.39 -34.59 -2.72
CA ALA A 327 22.67 -34.57 -1.44
C ALA A 327 23.65 -34.25 -0.29
N GLY A 328 23.25 -33.36 0.63
CA GLY A 328 24.15 -32.91 1.67
C GLY A 328 23.48 -31.99 2.69
N GLN A 329 24.31 -31.36 3.52
CA GLN A 329 23.89 -30.42 4.55
C GLN A 329 24.57 -29.07 4.36
N PHE A 330 23.88 -28.00 4.74
CA PHE A 330 24.43 -26.65 4.82
C PHE A 330 24.14 -26.07 6.20
N ASP A 331 25.17 -25.54 6.86
CA ASP A 331 25.07 -24.97 8.22
C ASP A 331 24.35 -25.89 9.23
N GLY A 332 24.65 -27.20 9.16
CA GLY A 332 24.07 -28.23 10.03
C GLY A 332 22.59 -28.54 9.75
N ARG A 333 22.02 -28.03 8.66
CA ARG A 333 20.63 -28.31 8.23
C ARG A 333 20.63 -29.18 6.97
N ASP A 334 19.72 -30.14 6.92
CA ASP A 334 19.48 -30.93 5.72
C ASP A 334 18.94 -30.04 4.61
N VAL A 335 19.60 -30.10 3.44
CA VAL A 335 19.15 -29.46 2.21
C VAL A 335 19.05 -30.51 1.10
N SER A 336 18.18 -30.28 0.12
CA SER A 336 17.97 -31.27 -0.95
C SER A 336 19.23 -31.50 -1.78
N LEU A 337 19.95 -30.43 -2.14
CA LEU A 337 21.22 -30.47 -2.87
C LEU A 337 22.18 -29.37 -2.41
N VAL A 338 23.46 -29.69 -2.37
CA VAL A 338 24.58 -28.77 -2.18
C VAL A 338 25.46 -28.82 -3.43
N GLY A 339 25.81 -27.66 -3.97
CA GLY A 339 26.83 -27.52 -5.00
C GLY A 339 27.94 -26.58 -4.53
N ASP A 340 28.93 -26.36 -5.40
CA ASP A 340 29.98 -25.38 -5.12
C ASP A 340 29.36 -23.97 -5.05
N GLY A 341 29.32 -23.36 -3.87
CA GLY A 341 28.80 -22.00 -3.65
C GLY A 341 27.29 -21.80 -3.86
N TRP A 342 26.48 -22.87 -3.88
CA TRP A 342 25.02 -22.79 -3.93
C TRP A 342 24.35 -23.97 -3.22
N ILE A 343 23.09 -23.79 -2.82
CA ILE A 343 22.25 -24.86 -2.26
C ILE A 343 20.89 -24.86 -2.95
N ALA A 344 20.22 -26.01 -2.96
CA ALA A 344 18.84 -26.09 -3.39
C ALA A 344 17.99 -26.88 -2.41
N GLN A 345 16.76 -26.40 -2.22
CA GLN A 345 15.76 -26.99 -1.36
C GLN A 345 14.49 -27.28 -2.15
N GLU A 346 14.06 -28.53 -2.10
CA GLU A 346 12.74 -28.95 -2.54
C GLU A 346 11.71 -28.65 -1.45
N LYS A 347 10.63 -27.98 -1.82
CA LYS A 347 9.46 -27.72 -0.97
C LYS A 347 8.33 -28.65 -1.41
N ALA A 348 8.40 -29.90 -0.94
CA ALA A 348 7.51 -30.97 -1.36
C ALA A 348 6.01 -30.65 -1.21
N SER A 349 5.63 -29.80 -0.24
CA SER A 349 4.24 -29.39 -0.01
C SER A 349 3.65 -28.51 -1.13
N ARG A 350 4.49 -27.91 -1.98
CA ARG A 350 4.06 -27.02 -3.08
C ARG A 350 4.63 -27.40 -4.45
N GLY A 351 5.40 -28.50 -4.53
CA GLY A 351 6.10 -28.87 -5.77
C GLY A 351 7.14 -27.82 -6.24
N GLU A 352 7.55 -26.92 -5.35
CA GLU A 352 8.50 -25.84 -5.64
C GLU A 352 9.93 -26.27 -5.36
N TRP A 353 10.88 -25.66 -6.08
CA TRP A 353 12.30 -25.74 -5.78
C TRP A 353 12.86 -24.34 -5.56
N ALA A 354 13.67 -24.15 -4.52
CA ALA A 354 14.38 -22.91 -4.25
C ALA A 354 15.89 -23.14 -4.37
N LEU A 355 16.54 -22.44 -5.31
CA LEU A 355 17.99 -22.42 -5.52
C LEU A 355 18.57 -21.13 -4.93
N THR A 356 19.43 -21.23 -3.93
CA THR A 356 20.14 -20.09 -3.34
C THR A 356 21.56 -20.04 -3.89
N VAL A 357 21.91 -18.97 -4.62
CA VAL A 357 23.17 -18.90 -5.40
C VAL A 357 24.35 -18.27 -4.65
N SER A 358 24.16 -17.88 -3.39
CA SER A 358 25.21 -17.43 -2.47
C SER A 358 24.73 -17.62 -1.02
N PRO A 359 24.51 -18.87 -0.58
CA PRO A 359 23.91 -19.14 0.72
C PRO A 359 24.81 -18.68 1.85
N THR A 360 24.21 -18.08 2.86
CA THR A 360 24.93 -17.56 4.03
C THR A 360 24.58 -18.36 5.30
N PRO A 361 25.56 -18.63 6.18
CA PRO A 361 25.28 -19.25 7.48
C PRO A 361 24.32 -18.41 8.33
N ALA A 362 23.72 -19.03 9.35
CA ALA A 362 22.83 -18.34 10.26
C ALA A 362 23.48 -17.07 10.87
N ARG A 363 22.68 -15.99 10.98
CA ARG A 363 23.09 -14.68 11.50
C ARG A 363 24.12 -13.94 10.64
N THR A 364 24.38 -14.42 9.44
CA THR A 364 25.07 -13.68 8.39
C THR A 364 24.13 -13.42 7.22
N ARG A 365 24.44 -12.41 6.42
CA ARG A 365 23.71 -12.14 5.16
C ARG A 365 24.65 -11.59 4.12
N VAL A 366 24.31 -11.75 2.84
CA VAL A 366 25.05 -11.07 1.77
C VAL A 366 24.94 -9.56 1.97
N GLU A 367 26.02 -8.83 1.70
CA GLU A 367 25.97 -7.37 1.69
C GLU A 367 24.78 -6.89 0.82
N PRO A 368 23.81 -6.14 1.38
CA PRO A 368 22.53 -5.91 0.73
C PRO A 368 22.64 -5.33 -0.68
N ARG A 369 23.55 -4.38 -0.92
CA ARG A 369 23.71 -3.75 -2.24
C ARG A 369 24.31 -4.72 -3.25
N ALA A 370 25.33 -5.49 -2.85
CA ALA A 370 25.92 -6.51 -3.71
C ALA A 370 24.89 -7.59 -4.09
N GLY A 371 24.09 -8.05 -3.12
CA GLY A 371 23.01 -9.00 -3.38
C GLY A 371 21.95 -8.45 -4.34
N ALA A 372 21.48 -7.22 -4.11
CA ALA A 372 20.50 -6.59 -4.99
C ALA A 372 21.05 -6.33 -6.39
N ALA A 373 22.30 -5.85 -6.53
CA ALA A 373 22.95 -5.66 -7.81
C ALA A 373 23.08 -6.98 -8.60
N ALA A 374 23.42 -8.07 -7.91
CA ALA A 374 23.48 -9.39 -8.54
C ALA A 374 22.11 -9.92 -8.96
N ALA A 375 21.09 -9.79 -8.11
CA ALA A 375 19.72 -10.16 -8.46
C ALA A 375 19.21 -9.33 -9.65
N TRP A 376 19.52 -8.03 -9.69
CA TRP A 376 19.19 -7.15 -10.80
C TRP A 376 19.89 -7.58 -12.10
N GLN A 377 21.19 -7.85 -12.06
CA GLN A 377 21.94 -8.32 -13.24
C GLN A 377 21.42 -9.69 -13.74
N LEU A 378 21.10 -10.60 -12.82
CA LEU A 378 20.47 -11.87 -13.16
C LEU A 378 19.12 -11.63 -13.84
N CYS A 379 18.28 -10.76 -13.28
CA CYS A 379 16.98 -10.40 -13.88
C CYS A 379 17.13 -9.77 -15.27
N GLN A 380 18.08 -8.86 -15.48
CA GLN A 380 18.34 -8.32 -16.83
C GLN A 380 18.69 -9.43 -17.83
N THR A 381 19.49 -10.40 -17.39
CA THR A 381 19.87 -11.56 -18.20
C THR A 381 18.65 -12.46 -18.49
N MET A 382 17.81 -12.71 -17.48
CA MET A 382 16.54 -13.42 -17.62
C MET A 382 15.59 -12.71 -18.59
N THR A 383 15.45 -11.38 -18.49
CA THR A 383 14.60 -10.58 -19.37
C THR A 383 15.01 -10.70 -20.83
N GLN A 384 16.33 -10.71 -21.10
CA GLN A 384 16.85 -10.86 -22.47
C GLN A 384 16.52 -12.23 -23.08
N MET A 385 16.47 -13.30 -22.27
CA MET A 385 16.22 -14.66 -22.75
C MET A 385 14.75 -15.07 -22.76
N PHE A 386 13.98 -14.63 -21.75
CA PHE A 386 12.64 -15.13 -21.48
C PHE A 386 11.55 -14.06 -21.62
N GLY A 387 11.92 -12.81 -21.90
CA GLY A 387 10.99 -11.68 -21.99
C GLY A 387 10.77 -11.00 -20.64
N ALA A 388 9.89 -9.99 -20.63
CA ALA A 388 9.62 -9.17 -19.45
C ALA A 388 9.07 -9.99 -18.27
N ALA A 389 9.45 -9.58 -17.05
CA ALA A 389 8.83 -10.12 -15.85
C ALA A 389 7.34 -9.75 -15.81
N ARG A 390 6.51 -10.68 -15.32
CA ARG A 390 5.07 -10.47 -15.14
C ARG A 390 4.73 -9.79 -13.84
N PHE A 391 5.57 -9.97 -12.82
CA PHE A 391 5.44 -9.29 -11.53
C PHE A 391 6.81 -8.89 -11.01
N GLY A 392 6.84 -7.83 -10.19
CA GLY A 392 8.06 -7.34 -9.59
C GLY A 392 7.80 -6.55 -8.32
N GLU A 393 8.76 -6.60 -7.40
CA GLU A 393 8.80 -5.81 -6.17
C GLU A 393 10.21 -5.27 -6.02
N THR A 394 10.35 -4.03 -5.56
CA THR A 394 11.65 -3.39 -5.33
C THR A 394 11.53 -2.36 -4.25
N GLU A 395 12.41 -2.43 -3.26
CA GLU A 395 12.46 -1.53 -2.12
C GLU A 395 13.82 -0.82 -2.09
N GLY A 396 13.81 0.45 -1.69
CA GLY A 396 15.00 1.29 -1.56
C GLY A 396 15.99 0.81 -0.49
N ASP A 397 15.67 -0.23 0.28
CA ASP A 397 16.55 -0.88 1.26
C ASP A 397 17.19 -2.19 0.73
N ALA A 398 17.15 -2.37 -0.60
CA ALA A 398 17.74 -3.46 -1.35
C ALA A 398 16.92 -4.76 -1.37
N VAL A 399 15.61 -4.78 -1.08
CA VAL A 399 14.74 -5.90 -1.51
C VAL A 399 14.47 -5.81 -3.02
N TYR A 400 14.54 -6.94 -3.71
CA TYR A 400 14.31 -6.99 -5.17
C TYR A 400 13.71 -8.34 -5.59
N SER A 401 12.64 -8.33 -6.37
CA SER A 401 11.95 -9.53 -6.83
C SER A 401 11.43 -9.35 -8.25
N ARG A 402 11.51 -10.41 -9.07
CA ARG A 402 10.91 -10.51 -10.41
C ARG A 402 10.39 -11.92 -10.64
N LEU A 403 9.17 -12.05 -11.16
CA LEU A 403 8.54 -13.32 -11.53
C LEU A 403 8.33 -13.37 -13.05
N TYR A 404 8.84 -14.43 -13.69
CA TYR A 404 8.74 -14.67 -15.12
C TYR A 404 7.79 -15.82 -15.41
N ALA A 405 6.95 -15.66 -16.44
CA ALA A 405 6.09 -16.72 -16.95
C ALA A 405 6.76 -17.44 -18.13
N LEU A 406 6.88 -18.77 -18.04
CA LEU A 406 7.45 -19.67 -19.03
C LEU A 406 6.39 -20.71 -19.44
N GLY A 407 5.27 -20.24 -19.99
CA GLY A 407 4.04 -21.03 -20.13
C GLY A 407 3.33 -21.14 -18.78
N GLU A 408 2.92 -22.34 -18.38
CA GLU A 408 2.32 -22.61 -17.05
C GLU A 408 3.36 -22.59 -15.91
N ARG A 409 4.65 -22.52 -16.26
CA ARG A 409 5.77 -22.55 -15.31
C ARG A 409 6.20 -21.14 -14.92
N GLY A 410 6.54 -20.96 -13.65
CA GLY A 410 7.02 -19.69 -13.10
C GLY A 410 8.46 -19.78 -12.58
N VAL A 411 9.24 -18.73 -12.84
CA VAL A 411 10.55 -18.52 -12.18
C VAL A 411 10.53 -17.20 -11.46
N ARG A 412 10.74 -17.24 -10.14
CA ARG A 412 10.94 -16.03 -9.33
C ARG A 412 12.40 -15.87 -8.97
N VAL A 413 13.01 -14.76 -9.34
CA VAL A 413 14.27 -14.29 -8.76
C VAL A 413 13.92 -13.35 -7.62
N ARG A 414 14.39 -13.63 -6.41
CA ARG A 414 14.17 -12.77 -5.23
C ARG A 414 15.47 -12.57 -4.48
N LYS A 415 15.71 -11.34 -4.04
CA LYS A 415 16.70 -10.98 -3.03
C LYS A 415 15.97 -10.38 -1.85
N SER A 416 16.12 -11.04 -0.70
CA SER A 416 15.83 -10.47 0.62
C SER A 416 17.12 -10.49 1.43
N ASP A 417 17.42 -11.64 2.05
CA ASP A 417 18.68 -11.92 2.76
C ASP A 417 19.72 -12.53 1.83
N ASP A 418 19.33 -13.56 1.08
CA ASP A 418 20.11 -14.18 0.01
C ASP A 418 19.44 -13.97 -1.35
N VAL A 419 20.18 -14.23 -2.43
CA VAL A 419 19.64 -14.30 -3.80
C VAL A 419 19.15 -15.72 -4.07
N THR A 420 17.83 -15.85 -4.26
CA THR A 420 17.13 -17.11 -4.47
C THR A 420 16.39 -17.11 -5.80
N ILE A 421 16.43 -18.25 -6.48
CA ILE A 421 15.63 -18.55 -7.66
C ILE A 421 14.64 -19.64 -7.30
N THR A 422 13.35 -19.33 -7.34
CA THR A 422 12.27 -20.28 -7.08
C THR A 422 11.65 -20.75 -8.40
N PHE A 423 11.53 -22.06 -8.55
CA PHE A 423 10.89 -22.75 -9.67
C PHE A 423 9.57 -23.36 -9.20
N GLY A 424 8.51 -23.21 -9.99
CA GLY A 424 7.20 -23.77 -9.66
C GLY A 424 6.16 -23.52 -10.73
N ASP A 425 4.89 -23.72 -10.38
CA ASP A 425 3.75 -23.27 -11.17
C ASP A 425 3.66 -21.73 -11.13
N PHE A 426 3.34 -21.10 -12.26
CA PHE A 426 3.32 -19.64 -12.34
C PHE A 426 2.23 -19.02 -11.46
N LEU A 427 1.01 -19.59 -11.47
CA LEU A 427 -0.11 -19.05 -10.72
C LEU A 427 0.07 -19.25 -9.21
N GLN A 428 0.67 -20.38 -8.80
CA GLN A 428 1.00 -20.59 -7.39
C GLN A 428 2.11 -19.68 -6.89
N LEU A 429 3.03 -19.30 -7.78
CA LEU A 429 4.08 -18.34 -7.44
C LEU A 429 3.55 -16.92 -7.43
N ALA A 430 2.61 -16.54 -8.29
CA ALA A 430 2.04 -15.20 -8.33
C ALA A 430 1.52 -14.77 -6.92
N PRO A 431 1.64 -13.48 -6.54
CA PRO A 431 1.14 -13.02 -5.25
C PRO A 431 -0.34 -13.39 -5.05
N VAL A 432 -0.71 -13.72 -3.81
CA VAL A 432 -1.97 -14.43 -3.44
C VAL A 432 -3.24 -13.64 -3.75
N GLU A 433 -3.15 -12.31 -3.85
CA GLU A 433 -4.24 -11.43 -4.30
C GLU A 433 -4.69 -11.69 -5.75
N PHE A 434 -4.02 -12.58 -6.50
CA PHE A 434 -4.21 -12.76 -7.95
C PHE A 434 -4.51 -14.21 -8.38
N ALA A 435 -4.72 -15.12 -7.42
CA ALA A 435 -4.75 -16.57 -7.68
C ALA A 435 -6.09 -17.26 -7.34
N GLN A 436 -7.20 -16.53 -7.21
CA GLN A 436 -8.53 -17.12 -7.01
C GLN A 436 -9.48 -16.89 -8.17
#